data_AF-A0AA42SMX0-F1
#
_entry.id   AF-A0AA42SMX0-F1
#
_cell.length_a   1.000
_cell.length_b   1.000
_cell.length_c   1.000
_cell.angle_alpha   90.00
_cell.angle_beta   90.00
_cell.angle_gamma   90.00
#
_symmetry.space_group_name_H-M   'P 1'
#
loop_
_entity.id
_entity.type
_entity.pdbx_description
1 polymer ?
#
loop_
_entity_poly.entity_id
_entity_poly.type
_entity_poly.pdbx_seq_one_letter_code
_entity_poly.pdbx_strand_id
1 'polypeptide(L)'
;MKKPLTVLFSMMMFSSATTAAFLAPPKRTIDLRHVINYLETSKGNPDLILSSINESKGFKTTNQVFKSKVKDFGFTKYPSSFTDYVMVTKDNVVKQVIITNVHIDCKTGNELSHQETFNSNGDLIKTLTLSGKKTNLYTSKKTAVCKKL
;
A
#
# COMPACT_ATOMS: atom_id res chain seq x y z
N MET A 1 -6.98 33.96 67.89
CA MET A 1 -6.02 33.62 66.82
C MET A 1 -5.33 32.32 67.18
N LYS A 2 -5.48 31.27 66.37
CA LYS A 2 -4.84 29.96 66.55
C LYS A 2 -4.25 29.56 65.20
N LYS A 3 -2.92 29.39 65.13
CA LYS A 3 -2.23 28.78 63.99
C LYS A 3 -2.10 27.28 64.25
N PRO A 4 -2.42 26.42 63.27
CA PRO A 4 -1.86 25.09 63.25
C PRO A 4 -0.91 24.88 62.06
N LEU A 5 0.18 24.26 62.45
CA LEU A 5 1.38 23.81 61.76
C LEU A 5 1.07 22.81 60.63
N THR A 6 1.73 22.99 59.50
CA THR A 6 1.73 22.07 58.35
C THR A 6 2.43 20.77 58.70
N VAL A 7 1.80 19.62 58.42
CA VAL A 7 2.45 18.30 58.47
C VAL A 7 2.38 17.68 57.08
N LEU A 8 3.56 17.50 56.48
CA LEU A 8 3.79 16.81 55.22
C LEU A 8 3.68 15.29 55.48
N PHE A 9 2.74 14.61 54.84
CA PHE A 9 2.79 13.15 54.71
C PHE A 9 3.29 12.79 53.32
N SER A 10 4.57 12.39 53.26
CA SER A 10 5.17 11.72 52.12
C SER A 10 4.53 10.35 51.94
N MET A 11 3.77 10.15 50.87
CA MET A 11 3.39 8.83 50.39
C MET A 11 4.31 8.47 49.22
N MET A 12 5.51 7.98 49.54
CA MET A 12 6.35 7.27 48.58
C MET A 12 5.71 5.91 48.32
N MET A 13 4.78 5.85 47.36
CA MET A 13 4.36 4.59 46.78
C MET A 13 5.37 4.23 45.67
N PHE A 14 6.14 3.18 45.93
CA PHE A 14 6.83 2.44 44.90
C PHE A 14 5.79 1.92 43.92
N SER A 15 5.75 2.46 42.71
CA SER A 15 5.11 1.78 41.58
C SER A 15 6.12 1.73 40.44
N SER A 16 6.71 0.55 40.30
CA SER A 16 7.39 0.06 39.10
C SER A 16 6.47 0.22 37.89
N ALA A 17 6.53 1.39 37.25
CA ALA A 17 5.85 1.63 35.99
C ALA A 17 6.81 1.30 34.85
N THR A 18 6.69 0.04 34.43
CA THR A 18 6.69 -0.39 33.04
C THR A 18 7.90 -0.01 32.19
N THR A 19 8.72 -1.03 31.92
CA THR A 19 9.42 -1.20 30.66
C THR A 19 8.61 -0.62 29.50
N ALA A 20 9.05 0.52 28.97
CA ALA A 20 8.63 1.00 27.67
C ALA A 20 9.12 -0.02 26.64
N ALA A 21 8.30 -1.05 26.37
CA ALA A 21 8.48 -1.86 25.21
C ALA A 21 8.40 -0.90 24.01
N PHE A 22 9.53 -0.71 23.34
CA PHE A 22 9.59 -0.17 21.99
C PHE A 22 8.74 -1.08 21.10
N LEU A 23 7.42 -0.86 21.09
CA LEU A 23 6.51 -1.47 20.14
C LEU A 23 6.81 -0.79 18.82
N ALA A 24 7.71 -1.40 18.04
CA ALA A 24 7.79 -1.12 16.63
C ALA A 24 6.36 -1.14 16.05
N PRO A 25 5.99 -0.19 15.19
CA PRO A 25 4.65 -0.14 14.63
C PRO A 25 4.30 -1.52 14.02
N PRO A 26 3.06 -2.01 14.21
CA PRO A 26 2.68 -3.34 13.75
C PRO A 26 3.02 -3.48 12.27
N LYS A 27 3.73 -4.56 11.92
CA LYS A 27 4.02 -4.87 10.52
C LYS A 27 2.70 -4.96 9.77
N ARG A 28 2.53 -4.16 8.71
CA ARG A 28 1.35 -4.25 7.85
C ARG A 28 1.27 -5.64 7.23
N THR A 29 0.08 -6.23 7.26
CA THR A 29 -0.23 -7.50 6.63
C THR A 29 -1.46 -7.36 5.74
N ILE A 30 -1.56 -8.23 4.73
CA ILE A 30 -2.75 -8.35 3.88
C ILE A 30 -3.34 -9.74 3.97
N ASP A 31 -4.66 -9.85 3.85
CA ASP A 31 -5.31 -11.14 3.61
C ASP A 31 -5.16 -11.51 2.12
N LEU A 32 -4.24 -12.43 1.84
CA LEU A 32 -4.01 -12.91 0.48
C LEU A 32 -5.26 -13.54 -0.14
N ARG A 33 -6.12 -14.20 0.64
CA ARG A 33 -7.35 -14.82 0.12
C ARG A 33 -8.32 -13.74 -0.34
N HIS A 34 -8.44 -12.66 0.42
CA HIS A 34 -9.23 -11.51 0.02
C HIS A 34 -8.70 -10.89 -1.28
N VAL A 35 -7.38 -10.71 -1.40
CA VAL A 35 -6.76 -10.17 -2.62
C VAL A 35 -6.99 -11.09 -3.82
N ILE A 36 -6.80 -12.40 -3.68
CA ILE A 36 -7.06 -13.37 -4.76
C ILE A 36 -8.51 -13.27 -5.22
N ASN A 37 -9.46 -13.37 -4.28
CA ASN A 37 -10.89 -13.32 -4.60
C ASN A 37 -11.26 -12.01 -5.31
N TYR A 38 -10.73 -10.87 -4.84
CA TYR A 38 -10.95 -9.58 -5.46
C TYR A 38 -10.43 -9.54 -6.91
N LEU A 39 -9.21 -10.02 -7.15
CA LEU A 39 -8.59 -10.01 -8.47
C LEU A 39 -9.24 -11.02 -9.43
N GLU A 40 -9.73 -12.17 -8.95
CA GLU A 40 -10.40 -13.17 -9.78
C GLU A 40 -11.82 -12.72 -10.22
N THR A 41 -12.50 -11.93 -9.39
CA THR A 41 -13.89 -11.48 -9.63
C THR A 41 -13.99 -10.11 -10.29
N SER A 42 -12.86 -9.45 -10.57
CA SER A 42 -12.79 -8.05 -11.00
C SER A 42 -13.30 -7.75 -12.42
N LYS A 43 -13.67 -8.76 -13.22
CA LYS A 43 -14.11 -8.57 -14.62
C LYS A 43 -15.34 -7.65 -14.78
N GLY A 44 -16.18 -7.55 -13.75
CA GLY A 44 -17.34 -6.64 -13.73
C GLY A 44 -17.08 -5.29 -13.07
N ASN A 45 -15.85 -5.03 -12.61
CA ASN A 45 -15.53 -3.79 -11.90
C ASN A 45 -15.39 -2.62 -12.90
N PRO A 46 -16.24 -1.58 -12.83
CA PRO A 46 -16.18 -0.44 -13.76
C PRO A 46 -14.88 0.37 -13.62
N ASP A 47 -14.18 0.23 -12.49
CA ASP A 47 -12.89 0.87 -12.26
C ASP A 47 -11.73 0.08 -12.89
N LEU A 48 -11.94 -1.15 -13.39
CA LEU A 48 -10.90 -1.92 -14.05
C LEU A 48 -10.48 -1.27 -15.38
N ILE A 49 -9.23 -0.79 -15.44
CA ILE A 49 -8.65 -0.13 -16.60
C ILE A 49 -8.00 -1.16 -17.53
N LEU A 50 -7.21 -2.06 -16.95
CA LEU A 50 -6.39 -3.04 -17.66
C LEU A 50 -6.31 -4.33 -16.85
N SER A 51 -6.35 -5.46 -17.54
CA SER A 51 -6.08 -6.79 -16.98
C SER A 51 -5.22 -7.58 -17.96
N SER A 52 -4.14 -8.18 -17.47
CA SER A 52 -3.31 -9.08 -18.25
C SER A 52 -2.77 -10.23 -17.40
N ILE A 53 -2.52 -11.36 -18.06
CA ILE A 53 -1.93 -12.54 -17.45
C ILE A 53 -0.76 -12.97 -18.33
N ASN A 54 0.41 -13.14 -17.74
CA ASN A 54 1.59 -13.67 -18.40
C ASN A 54 2.06 -14.93 -17.68
N GLU A 55 2.33 -15.98 -18.42
CA GLU A 55 2.80 -17.26 -17.87
C GLU A 55 4.15 -17.63 -18.47
N SER A 56 5.11 -18.01 -17.63
CA SER A 56 6.45 -18.42 -18.05
C SER A 56 7.09 -19.34 -17.03
N LYS A 57 7.60 -20.50 -17.48
CA LYS A 57 8.35 -21.46 -16.65
C LYS A 57 7.67 -21.81 -15.31
N GLY A 58 6.34 -22.03 -15.33
CA GLY A 58 5.53 -22.35 -14.16
C GLY A 58 5.18 -21.16 -13.25
N PHE A 59 5.68 -19.96 -13.55
CA PHE A 59 5.23 -18.72 -12.94
C PHE A 59 4.07 -18.13 -13.72
N LYS A 60 3.06 -17.65 -13.00
CA LYS A 60 1.94 -16.89 -13.53
C LYS A 60 1.90 -15.52 -12.86
N THR A 61 1.96 -14.47 -13.67
CA THR A 61 1.87 -13.08 -13.23
C THR A 61 0.55 -12.50 -13.69
N THR A 62 -0.34 -12.23 -12.75
CA THR A 62 -1.61 -11.53 -12.98
C THR A 62 -1.41 -10.06 -12.69
N ASN A 63 -1.67 -9.19 -13.67
CA ASN A 63 -1.59 -7.74 -13.53
C ASN A 63 -2.96 -7.12 -13.76
N GLN A 64 -3.44 -6.33 -12.80
CA GLN A 64 -4.69 -5.61 -12.93
C GLN A 64 -4.54 -4.18 -12.43
N VAL A 65 -5.07 -3.23 -13.20
CA VAL A 65 -4.99 -1.80 -12.91
C VAL A 65 -6.39 -1.24 -12.75
N PHE A 66 -6.65 -0.56 -11.64
CA PHE A 66 -7.93 0.04 -11.31
C PHE A 66 -7.83 1.56 -11.18
N LYS A 67 -8.89 2.28 -11.53
CA LYS A 67 -9.05 3.69 -11.17
C LYS A 67 -8.99 3.79 -9.65
N SER A 68 -8.12 4.66 -9.12
CA SER A 68 -8.04 4.85 -7.69
C SER A 68 -9.12 5.83 -7.25
N LYS A 69 -9.83 5.49 -6.18
CA LYS A 69 -10.77 6.39 -5.50
C LYS A 69 -10.06 7.29 -4.48
N VAL A 70 -8.76 7.09 -4.26
CA VAL A 70 -7.95 7.95 -3.41
C VAL A 70 -7.78 9.27 -4.14
N LYS A 71 -8.69 10.21 -3.84
CA LYS A 71 -8.52 11.62 -4.10
C LYS A 71 -7.29 12.03 -3.31
N ASP A 72 -6.18 12.15 -4.04
CA ASP A 72 -5.02 12.97 -3.72
C ASP A 72 -4.53 12.92 -2.27
N PHE A 73 -3.32 12.42 -2.01
CA PHE A 73 -2.68 12.51 -0.67
C PHE A 73 -2.27 13.98 -0.34
N GLY A 74 -3.11 14.97 -0.65
CA GLY A 74 -2.81 16.39 -0.57
C GLY A 74 -1.92 16.91 -1.71
N PHE A 75 -1.73 16.17 -2.80
CA PHE A 75 -0.84 16.54 -3.90
C PHE A 75 -1.58 17.06 -5.14
N THR A 76 -2.09 18.29 -5.07
CA THR A 76 -2.82 18.98 -6.16
C THR A 76 -2.14 18.98 -7.53
N LYS A 77 -0.86 18.61 -7.59
CA LYS A 77 -0.05 18.44 -8.81
C LYS A 77 -0.42 17.21 -9.64
N TYR A 78 -1.08 16.19 -9.07
CA TYR A 78 -1.36 14.93 -9.76
C TYR A 78 -2.86 14.63 -9.81
N PRO A 79 -3.56 15.13 -10.85
CA PRO A 79 -5.03 15.09 -10.91
C PRO A 79 -5.61 13.69 -11.13
N SER A 80 -4.79 12.72 -11.52
CA SER A 80 -5.22 11.36 -11.85
C SER A 80 -4.48 10.33 -11.01
N SER A 81 -5.18 9.30 -10.56
CA SER A 81 -4.58 8.22 -9.77
C SER A 81 -5.13 6.84 -10.13
N PHE A 82 -4.31 5.81 -9.97
CA PHE A 82 -4.68 4.41 -10.19
C PHE A 82 -3.94 3.49 -9.20
N THR A 83 -4.46 2.28 -9.03
CA THR A 83 -3.81 1.22 -8.25
C THR A 83 -3.49 0.04 -9.17
N ASP A 84 -2.22 -0.34 -9.24
CA ASP A 84 -1.71 -1.51 -9.97
C ASP A 84 -1.47 -2.66 -9.01
N TYR A 85 -2.16 -3.77 -9.25
CA TYR A 85 -2.01 -5.03 -8.53
C TYR A 85 -1.22 -6.00 -9.40
N VAL A 86 -0.12 -6.52 -8.87
CA VAL A 86 0.66 -7.60 -9.48
C VAL A 86 0.69 -8.79 -8.53
N MET A 87 0.09 -9.89 -8.94
CA MET A 87 0.15 -11.15 -8.21
C MET A 87 1.01 -12.14 -8.97
N VAL A 88 2.04 -12.66 -8.30
CA VAL A 88 2.92 -13.70 -8.85
C VAL A 88 2.60 -15.01 -8.14
N THR A 89 2.17 -16.00 -8.91
CA THR A 89 1.96 -17.36 -8.44
C THR A 89 2.94 -18.32 -9.11
N LYS A 90 3.25 -19.42 -8.42
CA LYS A 90 4.00 -20.54 -8.97
C LYS A 90 3.31 -21.82 -8.52
N ASP A 91 3.02 -22.71 -9.45
CA ASP A 91 2.31 -23.98 -9.16
C ASP A 91 1.00 -23.73 -8.38
N ASN A 92 0.24 -22.70 -8.78
CA ASN A 92 -0.99 -22.22 -8.14
C ASN A 92 -0.86 -21.68 -6.70
N VAL A 93 0.36 -21.49 -6.20
CA VAL A 93 0.62 -20.88 -4.88
C VAL A 93 1.08 -19.44 -5.05
N VAL A 94 0.46 -18.50 -4.33
CA VAL A 94 0.90 -17.10 -4.30
C VAL A 94 2.29 -17.01 -3.68
N LYS A 95 3.22 -16.42 -4.42
CA LYS A 95 4.59 -16.16 -3.96
C LYS A 95 4.78 -14.70 -3.54
N GLN A 96 4.10 -13.80 -4.25
CA GLN A 96 4.24 -12.38 -4.02
C GLN A 96 3.00 -11.62 -4.49
N VAL A 97 2.64 -10.58 -3.74
CA VAL A 97 1.68 -9.57 -4.16
C VAL A 97 2.38 -8.21 -4.10
N ILE A 98 2.25 -7.44 -5.17
CA ILE A 98 2.75 -6.07 -5.26
C ILE A 98 1.54 -5.17 -5.49
N ILE A 99 1.40 -4.15 -4.66
CA ILE A 99 0.35 -3.14 -4.78
C ILE A 99 1.05 -1.80 -4.96
N THR A 100 0.79 -1.15 -6.08
CA THR A 100 1.36 0.16 -6.38
C THR A 100 0.25 1.18 -6.56
N ASN A 101 0.21 2.17 -5.67
CA ASN A 101 -0.61 3.36 -5.85
C ASN A 101 0.18 4.38 -6.64
N VAL A 102 -0.39 4.87 -7.74
CA VAL A 102 0.27 5.80 -8.65
C VAL A 102 -0.58 7.06 -8.78
N HIS A 103 0.05 8.20 -8.60
CA HIS A 103 -0.45 9.54 -8.90
C HIS A 103 0.29 10.04 -10.12
N ILE A 104 -0.44 10.45 -11.16
CA ILE A 104 0.12 10.83 -12.44
C ILE A 104 -0.52 12.10 -12.97
N ASP A 105 0.29 12.96 -13.56
CA ASP A 105 -0.17 14.04 -14.42
C ASP A 105 -0.06 13.56 -15.87
N CYS A 106 -1.20 13.24 -16.47
CA CYS A 106 -1.27 12.74 -17.84
C CYS A 106 -0.82 13.77 -18.88
N LYS A 107 -0.74 15.06 -18.56
CA LYS A 107 -0.22 16.10 -19.46
C LYS A 107 1.31 16.15 -19.44
N THR A 108 1.91 16.10 -18.27
CA THR A 108 3.38 16.25 -18.12
C THR A 108 4.14 14.93 -18.04
N GLY A 109 3.43 13.82 -17.81
CA GLY A 109 3.99 12.48 -17.62
C GLY A 109 4.70 12.29 -16.27
N ASN A 110 4.68 13.30 -15.41
CA ASN A 110 5.21 13.23 -14.06
C ASN A 110 4.37 12.28 -13.22
N GLU A 111 5.02 11.49 -12.37
CA GLU A 111 4.31 10.63 -11.44
C GLU A 111 4.99 10.58 -10.07
N LEU A 112 4.18 10.18 -9.10
CA LEU A 112 4.56 9.73 -7.77
C LEU A 112 3.91 8.37 -7.56
N SER A 113 4.70 7.35 -7.25
CA SER A 113 4.19 6.02 -6.95
C SER A 113 4.68 5.52 -5.61
N HIS A 114 3.81 4.78 -4.93
CA HIS A 114 4.09 4.11 -3.68
C HIS A 114 3.75 2.63 -3.85
N GLN A 115 4.78 1.80 -3.77
CA GLN A 115 4.70 0.36 -3.94
C GLN A 115 4.90 -0.32 -2.60
N GLU A 116 3.97 -1.20 -2.25
CA GLU A 116 4.09 -2.16 -1.17
C GLU A 116 4.22 -3.57 -1.76
N THR A 117 5.08 -4.40 -1.19
CA THR A 117 5.33 -5.77 -1.63
C THR A 117 5.18 -6.72 -0.47
N PHE A 118 4.37 -7.74 -0.66
CA PHE A 118 3.98 -8.73 0.33
C PHE A 118 4.45 -10.12 -0.07
N ASN A 119 4.88 -10.93 0.90
CA ASN A 119 5.30 -12.32 0.69
C ASN A 119 4.08 -13.28 0.63
N SER A 120 4.35 -14.58 0.56
CA SER A 120 3.33 -15.65 0.54
C SER A 120 2.52 -15.81 1.83
N ASN A 121 2.90 -15.13 2.92
CA ASN A 121 2.14 -15.10 4.17
C ASN A 121 1.29 -13.83 4.30
N GLY A 122 1.41 -12.90 3.35
CA GLY A 122 0.77 -11.59 3.41
C GLY A 122 1.56 -10.56 4.22
N ASP A 123 2.78 -10.86 4.65
CA ASP A 123 3.62 -9.90 5.39
C ASP A 123 4.22 -8.87 4.43
N LEU A 124 4.18 -7.59 4.80
CA LEU A 124 4.93 -6.56 4.10
C LEU A 124 6.44 -6.82 4.23
N ILE A 125 7.10 -7.01 3.09
CA ILE A 125 8.56 -7.27 3.02
C ILE A 125 9.34 -6.11 2.41
N LYS A 126 8.68 -5.23 1.64
CA LYS A 126 9.34 -4.08 1.01
C LYS A 126 8.34 -2.97 0.71
N THR A 127 8.78 -1.75 0.94
CA THR A 127 8.10 -0.53 0.51
C THR A 127 9.05 0.29 -0.35
N LEU A 128 8.54 0.87 -1.43
CA LEU A 128 9.32 1.70 -2.34
C LEU A 128 8.47 2.88 -2.81
N THR A 129 8.98 4.10 -2.62
CA THR A 129 8.38 5.31 -3.17
C THR A 129 9.24 5.81 -4.33
N LEU A 130 8.63 6.04 -5.49
CA LEU A 130 9.31 6.54 -6.69
C LEU A 130 8.66 7.87 -7.11
N SER A 131 9.48 8.86 -7.49
CA SER A 131 8.99 10.15 -7.99
C SER A 131 9.81 10.61 -9.18
N GLY A 132 9.17 11.12 -10.24
CA GLY A 132 9.87 11.77 -11.36
C GLY A 132 9.24 11.58 -12.75
N LYS A 133 9.91 12.11 -13.78
CA LYS A 133 9.45 12.13 -15.19
C LYS A 133 9.42 10.77 -15.89
N LYS A 134 10.21 9.79 -15.43
CA LYS A 134 10.42 8.52 -16.13
C LYS A 134 10.62 7.38 -15.15
N THR A 135 9.55 7.01 -14.49
CA THR A 135 9.41 5.63 -14.05
C THR A 135 9.04 4.82 -15.30
N ASN A 136 10.01 4.05 -15.81
CA ASN A 136 9.88 3.18 -17.00
C ASN A 136 8.95 1.97 -16.75
N LEU A 137 8.35 1.85 -15.56
CA LEU A 137 7.49 0.73 -15.18
C LEU A 137 6.16 0.71 -15.94
N TYR A 138 5.80 1.81 -16.61
CA TYR A 138 4.45 1.99 -17.16
C TYR A 138 4.39 2.54 -18.58
N THR A 139 5.49 2.66 -19.33
CA THR A 139 5.48 3.36 -20.64
C THR A 139 4.44 2.80 -21.63
N SER A 140 4.19 1.48 -21.63
CA SER A 140 3.12 0.86 -22.43
C SER A 140 1.73 0.94 -21.79
N LYS A 141 1.66 1.03 -20.45
CA LYS A 141 0.40 1.07 -19.68
C LYS A 141 -0.15 2.50 -19.50
N LYS A 142 0.72 3.51 -19.47
CA LYS A 142 0.39 4.94 -19.28
C LYS A 142 -0.59 5.43 -20.33
N THR A 143 -0.37 5.07 -21.60
CA THR A 143 -1.27 5.48 -22.68
C THR A 143 -2.67 4.91 -22.50
N ALA A 144 -2.78 3.65 -22.06
CA ALA A 144 -4.08 3.03 -21.80
C ALA A 144 -4.76 3.63 -20.57
N VAL A 145 -3.99 3.95 -19.54
CA VAL A 145 -4.47 4.55 -18.28
C VAL A 145 -4.91 6.00 -18.48
N CYS A 146 -4.06 6.86 -19.05
CA CYS A 146 -4.37 8.27 -19.29
C CYS A 146 -5.45 8.51 -20.36
N LYS A 147 -5.78 7.51 -21.19
CA LYS A 147 -6.94 7.57 -22.09
C LYS A 147 -8.26 7.18 -21.41
N LYS A 148 -8.19 6.42 -20.31
CA LYS A 148 -9.36 5.87 -19.60
C LYS A 148 -9.67 6.58 -18.28
N LEU A 149 -8.71 7.31 -17.71
CA LEU A 149 -8.88 8.22 -16.58
C LEU A 149 -9.37 9.58 -17.08
#